data_AF-A0A2V6AXX2-F1
#
_entry.id   AF-A0A2V6AXX2-F1
#
_cell.length_a   1.000
_cell.length_b   1.000
_cell.length_c   1.000
_cell.angle_alpha   90.00
_cell.angle_beta   90.00
_cell.angle_gamma   90.00
#
_symmetry.space_group_name_H-M   'P 1'
#
loop_
_entity.id
_entity.type
_entity.pdbx_description
1 polymer ?
#
loop_
_entity_poly.entity_id
_entity_poly.type
_entity_poly.pdbx_seq_one_letter_code
_entity_poly.pdbx_strand_id
1 'polypeptide(L)'
;MIYFSILKEKVSLLAKQITTLKHGKSVLQTENAKLRKRVKNLEQQLDRVNSKGELADDTVEVLKLLFEHDGLTVSQVAGDLNMSHGVAEYHCGALRSAEMIGFPFLRTFGSENPNCMLQKGRAYLVKNGLV
;
A
#
# COMPACT_ATOMS: atom_id res chain seq x y z
N MET A 1 60.07 17.23 35.97
CA MET A 1 59.75 17.72 34.61
C MET A 1 58.96 16.71 33.76
N ILE A 2 59.32 15.42 33.73
CA ILE A 2 58.68 14.40 32.86
C ILE A 2 57.17 14.24 33.10
N TYR A 3 56.73 14.20 34.36
CA TYR A 3 55.32 14.01 34.73
C TYR A 3 54.39 15.11 34.17
N PHE A 4 54.87 16.36 34.18
CA PHE A 4 54.12 17.51 33.66
C PHE A 4 53.96 17.45 32.14
N SER A 5 54.98 16.95 31.44
CA SER A 5 54.93 16.72 29.98
C SER A 5 53.87 15.68 29.62
N ILE A 6 53.88 14.53 30.31
CA ILE A 6 52.93 13.44 30.08
C ILE A 6 51.49 13.90 30.37
N LEU A 7 51.29 14.68 31.43
CA LEU A 7 49.98 15.20 31.78
C LEU A 7 49.45 16.17 30.71
N LYS A 8 50.29 17.07 30.21
CA LYS A 8 49.95 18.02 29.14
C LYS A 8 49.58 17.31 27.84
N GLU A 9 50.30 16.24 27.51
CA GLU A 9 50.04 15.42 26.32
C GLU A 9 48.72 14.66 26.42
N LYS A 10 48.41 14.07 27.58
CA LYS A 10 47.10 13.43 27.85
C LYS A 10 45.95 14.42 27.77
N VAL A 11 46.10 15.62 28.32
CA VAL A 11 45.06 16.68 28.24
C VAL A 11 44.83 17.10 26.78
N SER A 12 45.89 17.24 25.99
CA SER A 12 45.80 17.54 24.56
C SER A 12 45.08 16.42 23.79
N LEU A 13 45.38 15.15 24.10
CA LEU A 13 44.73 14.01 23.47
C LEU A 13 43.23 13.94 23.81
N LEU A 14 42.87 14.15 25.08
CA LEU A 14 41.48 14.21 25.54
C LEU A 14 40.72 15.36 24.89
N ALA A 15 41.33 16.53 24.76
CA ALA A 15 40.72 17.67 24.06
C ALA A 15 40.40 17.33 22.59
N LYS A 16 41.33 16.66 21.90
CA LYS A 16 41.11 16.19 20.51
C LYS A 16 39.99 15.15 20.43
N GLN A 17 39.95 14.19 21.36
CA GLN A 17 38.87 13.19 21.39
C GLN A 17 37.51 13.84 21.62
N ILE A 18 37.42 14.83 22.51
CA ILE A 18 36.18 15.59 22.75
C ILE A 18 35.75 16.35 21.50
N THR A 19 36.68 16.97 20.76
CA THR A 19 36.33 17.70 19.53
C THR A 19 35.86 16.75 18.44
N THR A 20 36.52 15.60 18.27
CA THR A 20 36.10 14.56 17.32
C THR A 20 34.72 13.99 17.67
N LEU A 21 34.47 13.70 18.95
CA LEU A 21 33.16 13.19 19.41
C LEU A 21 32.05 14.22 19.21
N LYS A 22 32.30 15.50 19.50
CA LYS A 22 31.35 16.59 19.24
C LYS A 22 31.01 16.69 17.75
N HIS A 23 32.03 16.61 16.90
CA HIS A 23 31.83 16.64 15.45
C HIS A 23 31.01 15.43 14.97
N GLY A 24 31.40 14.21 15.38
CA GLY A 24 30.66 12.98 15.04
C GLY A 24 29.20 13.02 15.49
N LYS A 25 28.92 13.54 16.70
CA LYS A 25 27.56 13.73 17.19
C LYS A 25 26.75 14.68 16.30
N SER A 26 27.35 15.79 15.86
CA SER A 26 26.70 16.75 14.96
C SER A 26 26.37 16.14 13.60
N VAL A 27 27.28 15.34 13.04
CA VAL A 27 27.07 14.64 11.77
C VAL A 27 25.92 13.64 11.91
N LEU A 28 25.94 12.81 12.96
CA LEU A 28 24.89 11.82 13.21
C LEU A 28 23.52 12.47 13.43
N GLN A 29 23.45 13.60 14.15
CA GLN A 29 22.19 14.34 14.31
C GLN A 29 21.64 14.84 12.98
N THR A 30 22.52 15.32 12.09
CA THR A 30 22.15 15.80 10.75
C THR A 30 21.64 14.65 9.87
N GLU A 31 22.34 13.51 9.88
CA GLU A 31 21.91 12.32 9.14
C GLU A 31 20.57 11.78 9.67
N ASN A 32 20.40 11.73 10.99
CA ASN A 32 19.16 11.26 11.59
C ASN A 32 17.96 12.15 11.20
N ALA A 33 18.15 13.48 11.19
CA ALA A 33 17.13 14.41 10.70
C ALA A 33 16.79 14.18 9.21
N LYS A 34 17.81 13.94 8.37
CA LYS A 34 17.63 13.64 6.95
C LYS A 34 16.88 12.31 6.73
N LEU A 35 17.23 11.27 7.50
CA LEU A 35 16.56 9.97 7.46
C LEU A 35 15.10 10.07 7.91
N ARG A 36 14.82 10.75 9.02
CA ARG A 36 13.44 11.00 9.48
C ARG A 36 12.60 11.71 8.42
N LYS A 37 13.18 12.70 7.73
CA LYS A 37 12.50 13.39 6.61
C LYS A 37 12.21 12.44 5.43
N ARG A 38 13.14 11.53 5.11
CA ARG A 38 12.93 10.53 4.06
C ARG A 38 11.85 9.52 4.43
N VAL A 39 11.86 9.02 5.66
CA VAL A 39 10.83 8.10 6.18
C VAL A 39 9.45 8.74 6.07
N LYS A 40 9.28 9.97 6.59
CA LYS A 40 8.01 10.69 6.48
C LYS A 40 7.54 10.90 5.03
N ASN A 41 8.47 11.17 4.11
CA ASN A 41 8.14 11.32 2.71
C ASN A 41 7.69 9.99 2.08
N LEU A 42 8.36 8.89 2.41
CA LEU A 42 7.98 7.56 1.96
C LEU A 42 6.63 7.13 2.54
N GLU A 43 6.36 7.41 3.81
CA GLU A 43 5.04 7.21 4.43
C GLU A 43 3.96 7.99 3.68
N GLN A 44 4.18 9.28 3.40
CA GLN A 44 3.23 10.09 2.61
C GLN A 44 3.05 9.59 1.18
N GLN A 45 4.10 9.05 0.55
CA GLN A 45 3.97 8.43 -0.77
C GLN A 45 3.16 7.14 -0.70
N LEU A 46 3.36 6.33 0.34
CA LEU A 46 2.61 5.10 0.57
C LEU A 46 1.13 5.40 0.80
N ASP A 47 0.81 6.40 1.61
CA ASP A 47 -0.57 6.84 1.85
C ASP A 47 -1.25 7.30 0.56
N ARG A 48 -0.53 8.04 -0.30
CA ARG A 48 -1.05 8.48 -1.61
C ARG A 48 -1.25 7.33 -2.60
N VAL A 49 -0.46 6.27 -2.50
CA VAL A 49 -0.62 5.06 -3.32
C VAL A 49 -1.81 4.25 -2.81
N ASN A 50 -1.99 4.15 -1.50
CA ASN A 50 -3.13 3.46 -0.90
C ASN A 50 -4.45 4.19 -1.19
N SER A 51 -4.48 5.53 -1.11
CA SER A 51 -5.69 6.32 -1.40
C SER A 51 -6.11 6.32 -2.88
N LYS A 52 -5.23 5.91 -3.80
CA LYS A 52 -5.56 5.71 -5.23
C LYS A 52 -6.05 4.28 -5.53
N GLY A 53 -5.96 3.37 -4.56
CA GLY A 53 -6.37 1.97 -4.67
C GLY A 53 -7.64 1.62 -3.91
N GLU A 54 -8.28 2.56 -3.20
CA GLU A 54 -9.56 2.32 -2.56
C GLU A 54 -10.66 2.28 -3.62
N LEU A 55 -11.23 1.09 -3.79
CA LEU A 55 -12.47 0.91 -4.51
C LEU A 55 -13.58 1.65 -3.76
N ALA A 56 -14.54 2.24 -4.47
CA ALA A 56 -15.73 2.76 -3.82
C ALA A 56 -16.46 1.62 -3.07
N ASP A 57 -17.13 1.93 -1.97
CA ASP A 57 -17.78 0.95 -1.09
C ASP A 57 -18.68 -0.02 -1.88
N ASP A 58 -19.54 0.49 -2.75
CA ASP A 58 -20.42 -0.35 -3.61
C ASP A 58 -19.62 -1.27 -4.56
N THR A 59 -18.43 -0.84 -5.00
CA THR A 59 -17.54 -1.67 -5.82
C THR A 59 -16.89 -2.78 -4.99
N VAL A 60 -16.58 -2.50 -3.72
CA VAL A 60 -16.10 -3.49 -2.76
C VAL A 60 -17.17 -4.54 -2.50
N GLU A 61 -18.43 -4.12 -2.33
CA GLU A 61 -19.56 -5.05 -2.12
C GLU A 61 -19.78 -5.96 -3.33
N VAL A 62 -19.70 -5.43 -4.56
CA VAL A 62 -19.70 -6.27 -5.78
C VAL A 62 -18.55 -7.28 -5.78
N LEU A 63 -17.35 -6.85 -5.37
CA LEU A 63 -16.18 -7.71 -5.34
C LEU A 63 -16.30 -8.82 -4.26
N LYS A 64 -16.87 -8.50 -3.09
CA LYS A 64 -17.17 -9.47 -2.03
C LYS A 64 -18.23 -10.47 -2.46
N LEU A 65 -19.30 -10.02 -3.10
CA LEU A 65 -20.34 -10.91 -3.60
C LEU A 65 -19.75 -11.94 -4.58
N LEU A 66 -18.91 -11.49 -5.51
CA LEU A 66 -18.23 -12.39 -6.45
C LEU A 66 -17.18 -13.30 -5.79
N PHE A 67 -16.64 -12.91 -4.64
CA PHE A 67 -15.76 -13.76 -3.84
C PHE A 67 -16.50 -14.92 -3.18
N GLU A 68 -17.72 -14.68 -2.68
CA GLU A 68 -18.58 -15.71 -2.09
C GLU A 68 -19.27 -16.57 -3.15
N HIS A 69 -19.70 -15.93 -4.24
CA HIS A 69 -20.50 -16.52 -5.32
C HIS A 69 -19.89 -16.14 -6.67
N ASP A 70 -18.91 -16.93 -7.10
CA ASP A 70 -18.23 -16.70 -8.37
C ASP A 70 -19.13 -17.06 -9.57
N GLY A 71 -18.95 -16.38 -10.71
CA GLY A 71 -19.69 -16.68 -11.93
C GLY A 71 -21.04 -15.97 -12.08
N LEU A 72 -21.28 -14.86 -11.39
CA LEU A 72 -22.53 -14.08 -11.51
C LEU A 72 -22.52 -13.14 -12.72
N THR A 73 -23.65 -13.04 -13.41
CA THR A 73 -23.85 -12.01 -14.44
C THR A 73 -24.13 -10.64 -13.83
N VAL A 74 -24.01 -9.55 -14.60
CA VAL A 74 -24.31 -8.20 -14.08
C VAL A 74 -25.75 -8.09 -13.62
N SER A 75 -26.69 -8.74 -14.32
CA SER A 75 -28.10 -8.78 -13.91
C SER A 75 -28.30 -9.46 -12.55
N GLN A 76 -27.56 -10.53 -12.26
CA GLN A 76 -27.61 -11.22 -10.97
C GLN A 76 -26.99 -10.35 -9.86
N VAL A 77 -25.82 -9.75 -10.11
CA VAL A 77 -25.19 -8.79 -9.18
C VAL A 77 -26.13 -7.64 -8.86
N ALA A 78 -26.82 -7.09 -9.86
CA ALA A 78 -27.79 -6.02 -9.68
C ALA A 78 -28.94 -6.44 -8.76
N GLY A 79 -29.46 -7.65 -8.95
CA GLY A 79 -30.52 -8.22 -8.12
C GLY A 79 -30.07 -8.46 -6.68
N ASP A 80 -28.93 -9.13 -6.49
CA ASP A 80 -28.44 -9.56 -5.18
C ASP A 80 -28.05 -8.37 -4.29
N LEU A 81 -27.50 -7.30 -4.89
CA LEU A 81 -27.14 -6.08 -4.17
C LEU A 81 -28.21 -4.98 -4.23
N ASN A 82 -29.40 -5.29 -4.77
CA ASN A 82 -30.52 -4.36 -4.91
C ASN A 82 -30.12 -3.01 -5.56
N MET A 83 -29.31 -3.06 -6.61
CA MET A 83 -28.86 -1.90 -7.39
C MET A 83 -29.39 -1.96 -8.82
N SER A 84 -29.45 -0.81 -9.50
CA SER A 84 -29.85 -0.79 -10.91
C SER A 84 -28.82 -1.51 -11.80
N HIS A 85 -29.28 -2.08 -12.91
CA HIS A 85 -28.40 -2.78 -13.86
C HIS A 85 -27.22 -1.92 -14.33
N GLY A 86 -27.45 -0.64 -14.65
CA GLY A 86 -26.39 0.27 -15.08
C GLY A 86 -25.35 0.58 -13.98
N VAL A 87 -25.77 0.59 -12.71
CA VAL A 87 -24.86 0.75 -11.56
C VAL A 87 -24.02 -0.51 -11.37
N ALA A 88 -24.65 -1.69 -11.44
CA ALA A 88 -23.92 -2.96 -11.39
C ALA A 88 -22.93 -3.09 -12.57
N GLU A 89 -23.34 -2.65 -13.77
CA GLU A 89 -22.48 -2.66 -14.96
C GLU A 89 -21.27 -1.75 -14.78
N TYR A 90 -21.47 -0.56 -14.22
CA TYR A 90 -20.40 0.37 -13.89
C TYR A 90 -19.39 -0.26 -12.93
N HIS A 91 -19.84 -0.83 -11.80
CA HIS A 91 -18.94 -1.42 -10.80
C HIS A 91 -18.23 -2.68 -11.32
N CYS A 92 -18.94 -3.57 -12.02
CA CYS A 92 -18.32 -4.72 -12.68
C CYS A 92 -17.30 -4.27 -13.75
N GLY A 93 -17.62 -3.20 -14.49
CA GLY A 93 -16.72 -2.56 -15.44
C GLY A 93 -15.43 -2.05 -14.78
N ALA A 94 -15.56 -1.31 -13.69
CA ALA A 94 -14.43 -0.79 -12.92
C ALA A 94 -13.53 -1.92 -12.40
N LEU A 95 -14.12 -3.00 -11.86
CA LEU A 95 -13.38 -4.18 -11.40
C LEU A 95 -12.68 -4.92 -12.54
N ARG A 96 -13.29 -5.01 -13.72
CA ARG A 96 -12.65 -5.58 -14.93
C ARG A 96 -11.50 -4.71 -15.41
N SER A 97 -11.67 -3.40 -15.46
CA SER A 97 -10.59 -2.45 -15.78
C SER A 97 -9.43 -2.52 -14.79
N ALA A 98 -9.73 -2.84 -13.52
CA ALA A 98 -8.74 -3.09 -12.49
C ALA A 98 -8.13 -4.50 -12.52
N GLU A 99 -8.59 -5.37 -13.44
CA GLU A 99 -8.19 -6.79 -13.56
C GLU A 99 -8.46 -7.61 -12.28
N MET A 100 -9.45 -7.19 -11.49
CA MET A 100 -9.87 -7.89 -10.28
C MET A 100 -10.88 -8.98 -10.57
N ILE A 101 -11.67 -8.80 -11.63
CA ILE A 101 -12.59 -9.78 -12.19
C ILE A 101 -12.41 -9.88 -13.70
N GLY A 102 -12.87 -10.96 -14.30
CA GLY A 102 -12.79 -11.22 -15.74
C GLY A 102 -14.02 -11.96 -16.27
N PHE A 103 -13.90 -12.50 -17.46
CA PHE A 103 -14.87 -13.43 -18.03
C PHE A 103 -14.26 -14.83 -18.07
N PRO A 104 -15.08 -15.90 -17.97
CA PRO A 104 -14.58 -17.25 -18.19
C PRO A 104 -14.00 -17.39 -19.61
N PHE A 105 -13.09 -18.35 -19.75
CA PHE A 105 -12.45 -18.66 -21.04
C PHE A 105 -13.47 -19.11 -22.09
N LEU A 106 -14.49 -19.86 -21.66
CA LEU A 106 -15.62 -20.26 -22.49
C LEU A 106 -16.75 -19.25 -22.33
N ARG A 107 -17.07 -18.53 -23.40
CA ARG A 107 -18.21 -17.60 -23.45
C ARG A 107 -19.41 -18.28 -24.06
N THR A 108 -20.56 -18.14 -23.43
CA THR A 108 -21.85 -18.54 -24.00
C THR A 108 -22.33 -17.44 -24.95
N PHE A 109 -22.50 -17.77 -26.22
CA PHE A 109 -23.01 -16.83 -27.22
C PHE A 109 -24.51 -16.58 -26.98
N GLY A 110 -24.92 -15.30 -27.01
CA GLY A 110 -26.32 -14.89 -26.90
C GLY A 110 -26.83 -14.67 -25.47
N SER A 111 -26.02 -14.93 -24.44
CA SER A 111 -26.34 -14.62 -23.04
C SER A 111 -25.37 -13.58 -22.48
N GLU A 112 -25.76 -12.95 -21.39
CA GLU A 112 -24.85 -12.13 -20.59
C GLU A 112 -23.67 -12.99 -20.08
N ASN A 113 -22.45 -12.46 -20.16
CA ASN A 113 -21.27 -13.20 -19.72
C ASN A 113 -21.17 -13.14 -18.18
N PRO A 114 -20.96 -14.29 -17.51
CA PRO A 114 -20.73 -14.30 -16.07
C PRO A 114 -19.35 -13.69 -15.76
N ASN A 115 -19.27 -12.97 -14.64
CA ASN A 115 -18.03 -12.43 -14.12
C ASN A 115 -17.32 -13.47 -13.26
N CYS A 116 -16.01 -13.61 -13.43
CA CYS A 116 -15.20 -14.52 -12.61
C CYS A 116 -14.14 -13.78 -11.79
N MET A 117 -13.89 -14.23 -10.56
CA MET A 117 -12.88 -13.67 -9.68
C MET A 117 -11.47 -13.98 -10.16
N LEU A 118 -10.65 -12.94 -10.27
CA LEU A 118 -9.23 -13.08 -10.58
C LEU A 118 -8.38 -13.02 -9.31
N GLN A 119 -7.12 -13.46 -9.44
CA GLN A 119 -6.19 -13.51 -8.30
C GLN A 119 -5.97 -12.12 -7.66
N LYS A 120 -6.00 -11.07 -8.47
CA LYS A 120 -5.83 -9.69 -8.02
C LYS A 120 -6.99 -9.21 -7.15
N GLY A 121 -8.23 -9.58 -7.50
CA GLY A 121 -9.43 -9.29 -6.71
C GLY A 121 -9.41 -10.02 -5.37
N ARG A 122 -9.04 -11.31 -5.37
CA ARG A 122 -8.86 -12.09 -4.13
C ARG A 122 -7.80 -11.48 -3.22
N ALA A 123 -6.64 -11.14 -3.78
CA ALA A 123 -5.55 -10.53 -3.04
C ALA A 123 -5.94 -9.17 -2.44
N TYR A 124 -6.76 -8.39 -3.16
CA TYR A 124 -7.28 -7.11 -2.67
C TYR A 124 -8.12 -7.30 -1.41
N LEU A 125 -9.11 -8.20 -1.42
CA LEU A 125 -9.99 -8.42 -0.26
C LEU A 125 -9.20 -8.90 0.97
N VAL A 126 -8.30 -9.87 0.78
CA VAL A 126 -7.47 -10.43 1.88
C VAL A 126 -6.52 -9.38 2.45
N LYS A 127 -5.82 -8.62 1.59
CA LYS A 127 -4.84 -7.61 2.04
C LYS A 127 -5.51 -6.49 2.85
N ASN A 128 -6.75 -6.18 2.55
CA ASN A 128 -7.51 -5.11 3.22
C ASN A 128 -8.41 -5.62 4.35
N GLY A 129 -8.38 -6.92 4.69
CA GLY A 129 -9.19 -7.49 5.77
C GLY A 129 -10.70 -7.41 5.53
N LEU A 130 -11.10 -7.49 4.26
CA LEU A 130 -12.50 -7.38 3.82
C LEU A 130 -13.21 -8.74 3.73
N VAL A 131 -12.44 -9.83 3.91
CA VAL A 131 -12.84 -11.24 4.00
C VAL A 131 -11.89 -12.00 4.93
#